data_AF-A0A0C3SDW9-F1
#
_entry.id   AF-A0A0C3SDW9-F1
#
_cell.length_a   1.000
_cell.length_b   1.000
_cell.length_c   1.000
_cell.angle_alpha   90.00
_cell.angle_beta   90.00
_cell.angle_gamma   90.00
#
_symmetry.space_group_name_H-M   'P 1'
#
loop_
_entity.id
_entity.type
_entity.pdbx_description
1 polymer ?
#
loop_
_entity_poly.entity_id
_entity_poly.type
_entity_poly.pdbx_seq_one_letter_code
_entity_poly.pdbx_strand_id
1 'polypeptide(L)'
;MPLGLVGAARRVGDLVDAEVIAWGVRRAGLYIMTKFDGLPARLSESATRRPCRSVPHMSMHHLDLKQAWHEIEAVQAEGLTKAIGVSNFQPMHLDVILHGARVIPAVSQVCTLVAYGPTSSHRVSS
;
A
#
# COMPACT_ATOMS: atom_id res chain seq x y z
N MET A 1 16.48 18.49 -7.89
CA MET A 1 15.11 18.08 -8.28
C MET A 1 14.67 17.00 -7.31
N PRO A 2 13.48 17.09 -6.68
CA PRO A 2 12.99 15.98 -5.86
C PRO A 2 12.90 14.74 -6.74
N LEU A 3 13.36 13.60 -6.22
CA LEU A 3 13.26 12.31 -6.89
C LEU A 3 11.76 12.00 -7.02
N GLY A 4 11.22 11.94 -8.24
CA GLY A 4 9.87 11.43 -8.48
C GLY A 4 9.74 9.97 -7.99
N LEU A 5 8.52 9.41 -8.01
CA LEU A 5 8.24 8.09 -7.42
C LEU A 5 9.19 6.99 -7.89
N VAL A 6 9.57 6.97 -9.17
CA VAL A 6 10.57 6.03 -9.73
C VAL A 6 11.92 6.14 -9.02
N GLY A 7 12.41 7.36 -8.79
CA GLY A 7 13.68 7.59 -8.10
C GLY A 7 13.62 7.16 -6.64
N ALA A 8 12.50 7.40 -5.97
CA ALA A 8 12.27 6.93 -4.60
C ALA A 8 12.21 5.39 -4.53
N ALA A 9 11.47 4.76 -5.45
CA ALA A 9 11.35 3.30 -5.53
C ALA A 9 12.70 2.62 -5.77
N ARG A 10 13.52 3.16 -6.69
CA ARG A 10 14.87 2.66 -6.95
C ARG A 10 15.74 2.72 -5.70
N ARG A 11 15.77 3.87 -5.01
CA ARG A 11 16.55 4.04 -3.78
C ARG A 11 16.14 3.06 -2.67
N VAL A 12 14.84 2.87 -2.46
CA VAL A 12 14.34 1.91 -1.45
C VAL A 12 14.71 0.48 -1.85
N GLY A 13 14.57 0.13 -3.12
CA GLY A 13 14.98 -1.16 -3.65
C GLY A 13 16.46 -1.45 -3.39
N ASP A 14 17.34 -0.51 -3.73
CA ASP A 14 18.79 -0.64 -3.54
C ASP A 14 19.16 -0.85 -2.05
N LEU A 15 18.51 -0.13 -1.15
CA LEU A 15 18.73 -0.26 0.30
C LEU A 15 18.28 -1.62 0.84
N VAL A 16 17.10 -2.08 0.43
CA VAL A 16 16.57 -3.38 0.86
C VAL A 16 17.41 -4.52 0.28
N ASP A 17 17.78 -4.44 -0.99
CA ASP A 17 18.58 -5.46 -1.65
C ASP A 17 19.98 -5.57 -1.02
N ALA A 18 20.60 -4.44 -0.63
CA ALA A 18 21.88 -4.44 0.09
C ALA A 18 21.80 -5.22 1.42
N GLU A 19 20.74 -5.00 2.21
CA GLU A 19 20.54 -5.71 3.49
C GLU A 19 20.24 -7.20 3.28
N VAL A 20 19.39 -7.53 2.29
CA VAL A 20 19.08 -8.93 1.94
C VAL A 20 20.34 -9.70 1.54
N ILE A 21 21.22 -9.06 0.75
CA ILE A 21 22.52 -9.63 0.35
C ILE A 21 23.42 -9.80 1.57
N ALA A 22 23.49 -8.80 2.46
CA ALA A 22 24.28 -8.88 3.68
C ALA A 22 23.83 -10.02 4.60
N TRP A 23 22.55 -10.34 4.63
CA TRP A 23 22.00 -11.48 5.39
C TRP A 23 22.22 -12.85 4.70
N GLY A 24 22.81 -12.89 3.51
CA GLY A 24 23.05 -14.12 2.75
C GLY A 24 21.77 -14.76 2.20
N VAL A 25 20.65 -14.03 2.15
CA VAL A 25 19.37 -14.56 1.66
C VAL A 25 19.30 -14.42 0.14
N ARG A 26 18.96 -15.50 -0.55
CA ARG A 26 18.78 -15.46 -2.01
C ARG A 26 17.59 -14.57 -2.39
N ARG A 27 17.85 -13.49 -3.10
CA ARG A 27 16.83 -12.52 -3.55
C ARG A 27 15.67 -13.15 -4.31
N ALA A 28 15.94 -14.18 -5.12
CA ALA A 28 14.94 -14.88 -5.92
C ALA A 28 13.91 -15.65 -5.09
N GLY A 29 14.22 -15.98 -3.83
CA GLY A 29 13.30 -16.67 -2.92
C GLY A 29 12.41 -15.74 -2.10
N LEU A 30 12.51 -14.42 -2.28
CA LEU A 30 11.78 -13.44 -1.49
C LEU A 30 10.75 -12.66 -2.33
N TYR A 31 9.54 -12.53 -1.77
CA TYR A 31 8.55 -11.55 -2.20
C TYR A 31 8.52 -10.42 -1.18
N ILE A 32 8.96 -9.23 -1.60
CA ILE A 32 9.02 -8.04 -0.75
C ILE A 32 7.97 -7.06 -1.28
N MET A 33 7.11 -6.57 -0.38
CA MET A 33 6.11 -5.56 -0.67
C MET A 33 6.39 -4.33 0.18
N THR A 34 6.42 -3.17 -0.46
CA THR A 34 6.47 -1.87 0.21
C THR A 34 5.22 -1.07 -0.12
N LYS A 35 4.94 -0.04 0.67
CA LYS A 35 3.80 0.86 0.50
C LYS A 35 4.33 2.27 0.29
N PHE A 36 3.65 3.00 -0.58
CA PHE A 36 3.95 4.41 -0.82
C PHE A 36 2.81 5.24 -0.26
N ASP A 37 3.11 6.12 0.70
CA ASP A 37 2.13 6.99 1.37
C ASP A 37 2.08 8.40 0.75
N GLY A 38 2.43 8.55 -0.53
CA GLY A 38 2.76 9.85 -1.14
C GLY A 38 1.69 10.94 -1.03
N LEU A 39 2.06 12.05 -0.39
CA LEU A 39 1.98 13.46 -0.85
C LEU A 39 2.68 14.34 0.23
N PRO A 40 3.24 15.53 -0.10
CA PRO A 40 3.93 16.35 0.90
C PRO A 40 3.01 16.67 2.06
N ALA A 41 3.50 16.42 3.28
CA ALA A 41 2.80 16.65 4.52
C ALA A 41 2.35 18.11 4.66
N ARG A 42 1.12 18.40 4.28
CA ARG A 42 0.28 19.31 5.06
C ARG A 42 -0.92 18.51 5.53
N LEU A 43 -1.03 18.39 6.86
CA LEU A 43 -2.12 17.78 7.63
C LEU A 43 -1.99 16.27 7.91
N SER A 44 -1.25 15.91 8.96
CA SER A 44 -1.85 15.62 10.28
C SER A 44 -0.88 14.78 11.13
N GLU A 45 -0.34 15.40 12.18
CA GLU A 45 0.05 14.68 13.39
C GLU A 45 -1.22 14.12 14.02
N SER A 46 -1.53 12.84 13.78
CA SER A 46 -2.40 12.01 14.63
C SER A 46 -2.44 10.56 14.11
N ALA A 47 -1.29 9.94 13.88
CA ALA A 47 -1.21 8.48 13.75
C ALA A 47 -1.27 7.85 15.17
N THR A 48 -2.42 7.96 15.84
CA THR A 48 -2.63 7.28 17.11
C THR A 48 -2.64 5.78 16.87
N ARG A 49 -1.60 5.10 17.39
CA ARG A 49 -1.43 3.66 17.63
C ARG A 49 -2.76 2.89 17.81
N ARG A 50 -3.42 2.53 16.71
CA ARG A 50 -4.42 1.47 16.64
C ARG A 50 -4.20 0.74 15.32
N PRO A 51 -4.04 -0.58 15.31
CA PRO A 51 -3.50 -1.32 14.16
C PRO A 51 -4.36 -1.23 12.90
N CYS A 52 -5.58 -0.68 12.98
CA CYS A 52 -6.60 -0.83 11.94
C CYS A 52 -7.69 0.29 11.92
N ARG A 53 -7.47 1.46 12.53
CA ARG A 53 -8.53 2.50 12.56
C ARG A 53 -8.01 3.93 12.48
N SER A 54 -7.23 4.19 11.45
CA SER A 54 -7.22 5.50 10.80
C SER A 54 -7.14 5.23 9.30
N VAL A 55 -8.31 5.10 8.67
CA VAL A 55 -8.42 5.73 7.36
C VAL A 55 -8.54 7.20 7.75
N PRO A 56 -7.47 8.02 7.77
CA PRO A 56 -7.72 9.45 7.66
C PRO A 56 -8.64 9.56 6.46
N HIS A 57 -9.80 10.21 6.63
CA HIS A 57 -10.60 10.65 5.51
C HIS A 57 -9.72 11.64 4.74
N MET A 58 -8.80 11.09 3.95
CA MET A 58 -7.99 11.84 3.02
C MET A 58 -9.00 12.25 1.99
N SER A 59 -9.33 13.54 1.96
CA SER A 59 -10.02 14.16 0.85
C SER A 59 -9.09 14.07 -0.38
N MET A 60 -8.95 12.87 -0.94
CA MET A 60 -8.19 12.61 -2.15
C MET A 60 -9.07 12.98 -3.33
N HIS A 61 -8.66 13.95 -4.13
CA HIS A 61 -9.39 14.27 -5.35
C HIS A 61 -9.16 13.16 -6.39
N HIS A 62 -10.17 12.88 -7.23
CA HIS A 62 -10.08 11.80 -8.23
C HIS A 62 -8.90 11.96 -9.20
N LEU A 63 -8.47 13.20 -9.49
CA LEU A 63 -7.30 13.48 -10.31
C LEU A 63 -6.00 13.02 -9.64
N ASP A 64 -5.90 13.15 -8.32
CA ASP A 64 -4.71 12.77 -7.55
C ASP A 64 -4.53 11.25 -7.54
N LEU A 65 -5.63 10.48 -7.48
CA LEU A 65 -5.59 9.02 -7.53
C LEU A 65 -5.14 8.49 -8.90
N LYS A 66 -5.61 9.09 -10.00
CA LYS A 66 -5.18 8.70 -11.35
C LYS A 66 -3.72 9.03 -11.58
N GLN A 67 -3.28 10.21 -11.16
CA GLN A 67 -1.90 10.64 -11.29
C GLN A 67 -0.97 9.75 -10.46
N ALA A 68 -1.33 9.47 -9.21
CA ALA A 68 -0.58 8.55 -8.36
C ALA A 68 -0.50 7.14 -8.96
N TRP A 69 -1.61 6.63 -9.51
CA TRP A 69 -1.61 5.32 -10.18
C TRP A 69 -0.69 5.30 -11.41
N HIS A 70 -0.71 6.35 -12.24
CA HIS A 70 0.18 6.45 -13.39
C HIS A 70 1.66 6.48 -12.99
N GLU A 71 2.00 7.11 -11.88
CA GLU A 71 3.37 7.07 -11.35
C GLU A 71 3.76 5.66 -10.86
N ILE A 72 2.82 4.93 -10.24
CA ILE A 72 3.03 3.53 -9.83
C ILE A 72 3.21 2.62 -11.07
N GLU A 73 2.44 2.85 -12.13
CA GLU A 73 2.60 2.15 -13.41
C GLU A 73 3.98 2.41 -14.02
N ALA A 74 4.50 3.64 -13.93
CA ALA A 74 5.85 3.96 -14.38
C ALA A 74 6.93 3.19 -13.60
N VAL A 75 6.77 3.00 -12.29
CA VAL A 75 7.69 2.17 -11.48
C VAL A 75 7.73 0.72 -12.00
N GLN A 76 6.57 0.15 -12.37
CA GLN A 76 6.52 -1.20 -12.93
C GLN A 76 7.12 -1.25 -14.33
N ALA A 77 6.83 -0.26 -15.18
CA ALA A 77 7.37 -0.17 -16.54
C ALA A 77 8.90 -0.07 -16.56
N GLU A 78 9.49 0.57 -15.55
CA GLU A 78 10.94 0.65 -15.33
C GLU A 78 11.56 -0.67 -14.80
N GLY A 79 10.76 -1.71 -14.58
CA GLY A 79 11.23 -3.02 -14.12
C GLY A 79 11.61 -3.08 -12.63
N LEU A 80 11.28 -2.04 -11.86
CA LEU A 80 11.65 -1.95 -10.43
C LEU A 80 10.76 -2.81 -9.52
N THR A 81 9.60 -3.24 -10.02
CA THR A 81 8.71 -4.17 -9.31
C THR A 81 8.06 -5.15 -10.28
N LYS A 82 7.77 -6.36 -9.80
CA LYS A 82 7.05 -7.40 -10.56
C LYS A 82 5.54 -7.17 -10.56
N ALA A 83 5.01 -6.55 -9.50
CA ALA A 83 3.59 -6.34 -9.32
C ALA A 83 3.32 -5.00 -8.62
N ILE A 84 2.17 -4.42 -8.92
CA ILE A 84 1.66 -3.19 -8.31
C ILE A 84 0.24 -3.41 -7.81
N GLY A 85 -0.14 -2.69 -6.76
CA GLY A 85 -1.40 -2.89 -6.07
C GLY A 85 -1.80 -1.70 -5.21
N VAL A 86 -2.97 -1.82 -4.59
CA VAL A 86 -3.56 -0.80 -3.72
C VAL A 86 -3.76 -1.36 -2.31
N SER A 87 -3.89 -0.48 -1.33
CA SER A 87 -4.20 -0.85 0.05
C SER A 87 -5.35 0.00 0.57
N ASN A 88 -6.35 -0.63 1.18
CA ASN A 88 -7.52 0.01 1.79
C ASN A 88 -8.35 0.88 0.81
N PHE A 89 -8.46 0.46 -0.46
CA PHE A 89 -9.32 1.13 -1.45
C PHE A 89 -10.77 0.68 -1.30
N GLN A 90 -11.71 1.63 -1.45
CA GLN A 90 -13.13 1.35 -1.65
C GLN A 90 -13.40 1.11 -3.15
N PRO A 91 -14.51 0.46 -3.53
CA PRO A 91 -14.85 0.23 -4.95
C PRO A 91 -14.81 1.51 -5.81
N MET A 92 -15.34 2.63 -5.31
CA MET A 92 -15.30 3.90 -6.03
C MET A 92 -13.88 4.43 -6.31
N HIS A 93 -12.91 4.13 -5.45
CA HIS A 93 -11.51 4.49 -5.71
C HIS A 93 -10.90 3.61 -6.80
N LEU A 94 -11.31 2.34 -6.87
CA LEU A 94 -10.93 1.42 -7.94
C LEU A 94 -11.49 1.91 -9.28
N ASP A 95 -12.76 2.31 -9.33
CA ASP A 95 -13.37 2.85 -10.56
C ASP A 95 -12.60 4.06 -11.10
N VAL A 96 -12.15 4.95 -10.20
CA VAL A 96 -11.34 6.13 -10.56
C VAL A 96 -10.02 5.71 -11.21
N ILE A 97 -9.26 4.79 -10.61
CA ILE A 97 -7.95 4.41 -11.17
C ILE A 97 -8.08 3.53 -12.42
N LEU A 98 -9.08 2.63 -12.46
CA LEU A 98 -9.31 1.74 -13.60
C LEU A 98 -9.72 2.53 -14.84
N HIS A 99 -10.33 3.70 -14.67
CA HIS A 99 -10.59 4.62 -15.77
C HIS A 99 -9.30 5.31 -16.25
N GLY A 100 -8.58 4.64 -17.16
CA GLY A 100 -7.34 5.10 -17.76
C GLY A 100 -6.09 4.32 -17.34
N ALA A 101 -6.24 3.32 -16.46
CA ALA A 101 -5.15 2.42 -16.11
C ALA A 101 -4.69 1.58 -17.32
N ARG A 102 -3.37 1.50 -17.48
CA ARG A 102 -2.71 0.54 -18.39
C ARG A 102 -2.54 -0.81 -17.72
N VAL A 103 -2.41 -0.82 -16.39
CA VAL A 103 -2.21 -2.02 -15.58
C VAL A 103 -3.28 -2.08 -14.50
N ILE A 104 -3.96 -3.22 -14.40
CA ILE A 104 -4.93 -3.49 -13.34
C ILE A 104 -4.17 -3.81 -12.05
N PRO A 105 -4.55 -3.26 -10.88
CA PRO A 105 -3.94 -3.60 -9.61
C PRO A 105 -3.95 -5.12 -9.36
N ALA A 106 -2.78 -5.72 -9.18
CA ALA A 106 -2.65 -7.16 -8.95
C ALA A 106 -3.06 -7.57 -7.52
N VAL A 107 -3.01 -6.63 -6.57
CA VAL A 107 -3.34 -6.84 -5.16
C VAL A 107 -4.19 -5.68 -4.65
N SER A 108 -5.23 -6.00 -3.88
CA SER A 108 -5.97 -5.05 -3.04
C SER A 108 -5.86 -5.48 -1.59
N GLN A 109 -4.91 -4.89 -0.85
CA GLN A 109 -4.65 -5.26 0.53
C GLN A 109 -5.62 -4.53 1.47
N VAL A 110 -6.59 -5.26 2.03
CA VAL A 110 -7.61 -4.71 2.93
C VAL A 110 -7.33 -5.05 4.39
N CYS A 111 -7.66 -4.12 5.28
CA CYS A 111 -7.57 -4.36 6.70
C CYS A 111 -8.70 -5.30 7.18
N THR A 112 -8.34 -6.53 7.57
CA THR A 112 -9.29 -7.52 8.10
C THR A 112 -8.93 -7.82 9.56
N LEU A 113 -9.54 -7.09 10.50
CA LEU A 113 -9.49 -7.46 11.91
C LEU A 113 -10.64 -8.41 12.21
N VAL A 114 -10.33 -9.68 12.49
CA VAL A 114 -11.29 -10.61 13.07
C VAL A 114 -11.20 -10.47 14.58
N ALA A 115 -12.26 -9.96 15.21
CA ALA A 115 -12.34 -9.96 16.66
C ALA A 115 -12.49 -11.40 17.14
N TYR A 116 -11.45 -11.95 17.78
CA TYR A 116 -11.56 -13.21 18.50
C TYR A 116 -12.11 -12.88 19.90
N GLY A 117 -13.41 -13.09 20.10
CA GLY A 117 -14.06 -13.01 21.40
C GLY A 117 -14.56 -14.39 21.82
N PRO A 118 -14.54 -14.75 23.13
CA PRO A 118 -15.20 -15.97 23.58
C PRO A 118 -16.68 -15.86 23.25
N THR A 119 -17.23 -16.87 22.54
CA THR A 119 -18.67 -17.03 22.39
C THR A 119 -19.26 -17.15 23.78
N SER A 120 -20.03 -16.16 24.22
CA SER A 120 -20.78 -16.21 25.47
C SER A 120 -21.68 -17.45 25.41
N SER A 121 -21.33 -18.49 26.17
CA SER A 121 -22.23 -19.59 26.43
C SER A 121 -23.42 -19.03 27.21
N HIS A 122 -24.61 -19.12 26.62
CA HIS A 122 -25.85 -18.88 27.34
C HIS A 122 -25.89 -19.84 28.54
N ARG A 123 -25.70 -19.30 29.75
CA ARG A 123 -26.04 -20.02 30.97
C ARG A 123 -27.57 -20.07 31.04
N VAL A 124 -28.14 -21.24 30.77
CA VAL A 124 -29.52 -21.54 31.14
C VAL A 124 -29.56 -21.59 32.66
N SER A 125 -30.26 -20.65 33.28
CA SER A 125 -30.51 -20.66 34.72
C SER A 125 -31.50 -21.78 35.05
N SER A 126 -31.12 -22.63 36.00
CA SER A 126 -31.98 -23.63 36.66
C SER A 126 -33.01 -23.00 37.58
#